data_AF-A0A7J9KBF7-F1
#
_entry.id   AF-A0A7J9KBF7-F1
#
_cell.length_a   1.000
_cell.length_b   1.000
_cell.length_c   1.000
_cell.angle_alpha   90.00
_cell.angle_beta   90.00
_cell.angle_gamma   90.00
#
_symmetry.space_group_name_H-M   'P 1'
#
loop_
_entity.id
_entity.type
_entity.pdbx_description
1 polymer ?
#
loop_
_entity_poly.entity_id
_entity_poly.type
_entity_poly.pdbx_seq_one_letter_code
_entity_poly.pdbx_strand_id
1 'polypeptide(L)'
;EGFDVEIEKTEKEASKRKIGATEDPECKEVEMDDWLFEFAQLFRTHVGIDPDAHIDLHELGMEHCSEALEETVTSEEAQILFDKAAAKFQEVAALAFFNWGNVHMCAARKRIPLDESAGKEVVSEKLQTAYDWVREKYSLAREKYTEALSIKPDFYEGLLALGQQQFEMAKLNWSFALAKKIDLSTWDPAETLQLFNSAEEKMKGATEMWEKLEQQRVNELKDPNSSKKEELLKRKKKLGSGAENELPGTGNQCELSAEEVAEQAAVMRSQIHLFWGNMLFERSQVECKLGMDGWKKNLDTAVERFKLAGASEADISTVLKNHCSNGDAVEGDEKKVVGDVNQISDK
;
A
#
# COMPACT_ATOMS: atom_id res chain seq x y z
N GLU A 1 -27.33 66.84 -7.85
CA GLU A 1 -28.23 66.04 -8.70
C GLU A 1 -28.08 64.59 -8.25
N GLY A 2 -29.04 63.84 -7.75
CA GLY A 2 -30.46 64.05 -7.47
C GLY A 2 -31.06 62.67 -7.11
N PHE A 3 -31.83 62.62 -6.01
CA PHE A 3 -32.99 61.76 -5.66
C PHE A 3 -32.94 60.23 -5.93
N ASP A 4 -33.11 59.35 -4.92
CA ASP A 4 -34.38 58.89 -4.27
C ASP A 4 -35.33 58.21 -5.28
N VAL A 5 -36.06 57.11 -5.05
CA VAL A 5 -36.48 56.32 -3.88
C VAL A 5 -37.23 55.07 -4.41
N GLU A 6 -37.28 53.99 -3.61
CA GLU A 6 -38.26 52.86 -3.52
C GLU A 6 -38.83 52.13 -4.76
N ILE A 7 -39.04 50.82 -4.59
CA ILE A 7 -40.34 50.10 -4.70
C ILE A 7 -40.01 48.60 -4.48
N GLU A 8 -40.26 48.07 -3.28
CA GLU A 8 -41.50 47.41 -2.84
C GLU A 8 -41.63 45.96 -3.33
N LYS A 9 -41.70 45.05 -2.34
CA LYS A 9 -42.02 43.63 -2.46
C LYS A 9 -43.50 43.45 -2.77
N THR A 10 -43.81 42.42 -3.56
CA THR A 10 -45.03 41.59 -3.72
C THR A 10 -45.31 41.41 -5.22
N GLU A 11 -45.78 40.29 -5.81
CA GLU A 11 -46.61 39.18 -5.37
C GLU A 11 -46.59 38.04 -6.43
N LYS A 12 -46.88 36.78 -6.01
CA LYS A 12 -47.54 35.64 -6.73
C LYS A 12 -46.87 35.00 -7.98
N GLU A 13 -46.95 33.69 -8.28
CA GLU A 13 -47.93 32.65 -7.93
C GLU A 13 -47.42 31.21 -8.20
N ALA A 14 -48.00 30.27 -7.44
CA ALA A 14 -48.36 28.87 -7.71
C ALA A 14 -47.36 27.84 -8.31
N SER A 15 -47.09 26.79 -7.53
CA SER A 15 -47.74 25.46 -7.72
C SER A 15 -46.99 24.35 -6.97
N LYS A 16 -47.59 23.77 -5.92
CA LYS A 16 -47.30 22.38 -5.54
C LYS A 16 -48.54 21.68 -4.97
N ARG A 17 -48.79 20.52 -5.58
CA ARG A 17 -49.83 19.50 -5.40
C ARG A 17 -50.34 19.28 -3.97
N LYS A 18 -51.67 19.21 -3.89
CA LYS A 18 -52.51 18.60 -2.84
C LYS A 18 -52.14 17.14 -2.54
N ILE A 19 -51.98 16.82 -1.26
CA ILE A 19 -52.42 15.56 -0.64
C ILE A 19 -53.21 15.98 0.59
N GLY A 20 -54.48 15.58 0.64
CA GLY A 20 -55.47 16.10 1.58
C GLY A 20 -55.25 15.62 3.01
N ALA A 21 -55.16 16.57 3.92
CA ALA A 21 -55.65 16.42 5.28
C ALA A 21 -56.98 17.16 5.33
N THR A 22 -58.03 16.44 5.69
CA THR A 22 -59.34 16.99 6.06
C THR A 22 -59.15 17.97 7.22
N GLU A 23 -59.25 19.27 6.95
CA GLU A 23 -59.42 20.31 7.95
C GLU A 23 -60.84 20.21 8.51
N ASP A 24 -60.95 19.94 9.82
CA ASP A 24 -62.20 20.04 10.57
C ASP A 24 -62.53 21.55 10.74
N PRO A 25 -63.72 22.04 10.32
CA PRO A 25 -63.96 23.46 10.14
C PRO A 25 -64.45 24.13 11.44
N GLU A 26 -63.72 23.98 12.55
CA GLU A 26 -64.06 24.72 13.77
C GLU A 26 -62.93 24.92 14.79
N CYS A 27 -61.78 25.46 14.38
CA CYS A 27 -60.87 26.10 15.33
C CYS A 27 -61.14 27.61 15.37
N LYS A 28 -62.28 27.97 15.98
CA LYS A 28 -62.46 29.33 16.51
C LYS A 28 -61.55 29.43 17.73
N GLU A 29 -60.60 30.35 17.75
CA GLU A 29 -60.01 30.78 19.03
C GLU A 29 -61.15 31.38 19.85
N VAL A 30 -61.65 30.59 20.80
CA VAL A 30 -62.64 31.03 21.78
C VAL A 30 -61.84 31.66 22.91
N GLU A 31 -61.95 32.97 23.10
CA GLU A 31 -61.47 33.63 24.32
C GLU A 31 -62.18 32.96 25.51
N MET A 32 -61.41 32.23 26.30
CA MET A 32 -61.89 31.54 27.48
C MET A 32 -61.91 32.54 28.63
N ASP A 33 -63.09 32.78 29.22
CA ASP A 33 -63.26 33.68 30.37
C ASP A 33 -62.27 33.35 31.49
N ASP A 34 -61.61 34.37 32.05
CA ASP A 34 -60.57 34.22 33.10
C ASP A 34 -61.08 33.41 34.30
N TRP A 35 -62.34 33.60 34.68
CA TRP A 35 -62.97 32.84 35.78
C TRP A 35 -63.08 31.34 35.44
N LEU A 36 -63.35 31.01 34.17
CA LEU A 36 -63.46 29.63 33.70
C LEU A 36 -62.09 28.97 33.71
N PHE A 37 -61.03 29.73 33.40
CA PHE A 37 -59.65 29.30 33.51
C PHE A 37 -59.22 29.07 34.98
N GLU A 38 -59.52 30.01 35.88
CA GLU A 38 -59.25 29.86 37.32
C GLU A 38 -60.03 28.69 37.93
N PHE A 39 -61.30 28.51 37.54
CA PHE A 39 -62.12 27.37 37.96
C PHE A 39 -61.55 26.05 37.46
N ALA A 40 -61.12 25.99 36.20
CA ALA A 40 -60.46 24.81 35.64
C ALA A 40 -59.14 24.49 36.35
N GLN A 41 -58.35 25.50 36.72
CA GLN A 41 -57.13 25.30 37.52
C GLN A 41 -57.44 24.79 38.93
N LEU A 42 -58.38 25.40 39.65
CA LEU A 42 -58.83 24.93 40.96
C LEU A 42 -59.35 23.50 40.91
N PHE A 43 -60.13 23.17 39.87
CA PHE A 43 -60.60 21.82 39.63
C PHE A 43 -59.41 20.87 39.44
N ARG A 44 -58.49 21.15 38.51
CA ARG A 44 -57.28 20.33 38.28
C ARG A 44 -56.47 20.12 39.56
N THR A 45 -56.22 21.17 40.34
CA THR A 45 -55.51 21.08 41.63
C THR A 45 -56.28 20.24 42.67
N HIS A 46 -57.61 20.31 42.68
CA HIS A 46 -58.44 19.59 43.64
C HIS A 46 -58.66 18.11 43.30
N VAL A 47 -58.87 17.76 42.02
CA VAL A 47 -58.94 16.35 41.58
C VAL A 47 -57.58 15.72 41.31
N GLY A 48 -56.50 16.51 41.33
CA GLY A 48 -55.13 16.03 41.07
C GLY A 48 -54.91 15.56 39.63
N ILE A 49 -55.76 16.01 38.69
CA ILE A 49 -55.67 15.63 37.28
C ILE A 49 -54.78 16.65 36.58
N ASP A 50 -53.58 16.20 36.22
CA ASP A 50 -52.68 16.94 35.34
C ASP A 50 -52.91 16.47 33.89
N PRO A 51 -53.57 17.28 33.04
CA PRO A 51 -53.80 16.94 31.64
C PRO A 51 -52.50 16.94 30.81
N ASP A 52 -51.44 17.60 31.29
CA ASP A 52 -50.11 17.59 30.68
C ASP A 52 -49.25 16.42 31.19
N ALA A 53 -49.68 15.71 32.24
CA ALA A 53 -49.05 14.47 32.71
C ALA A 53 -49.40 13.24 31.86
N HIS A 54 -50.09 13.42 30.73
CA HIS A 54 -50.24 12.33 29.77
C HIS A 54 -48.88 12.04 29.14
N ILE A 55 -48.21 11.01 29.64
CA ILE A 55 -47.03 10.43 29.01
C ILE A 55 -47.42 10.08 27.58
N ASP A 56 -46.84 10.76 26.59
CA ASP A 56 -46.96 10.33 25.21
C ASP A 56 -46.21 9.00 25.07
N LEU A 57 -46.96 7.90 25.17
CA LEU A 57 -46.43 6.54 25.08
C LEU A 57 -45.72 6.30 23.74
N HIS A 58 -46.07 7.06 22.70
CA HIS A 58 -45.33 7.04 21.44
C HIS A 58 -43.95 7.69 21.59
N GLU A 59 -43.86 8.88 22.19
CA GLU A 59 -42.57 9.53 22.45
C GLU A 59 -41.65 8.67 23.33
N LEU A 60 -42.17 8.14 24.45
CA LEU A 60 -41.41 7.26 25.33
C LEU A 60 -41.00 5.95 24.64
N GLY A 61 -41.89 5.38 23.82
CA GLY A 61 -41.58 4.22 23.00
C GLY A 61 -40.46 4.50 21.99
N MET A 62 -40.50 5.68 21.36
CA MET A 62 -39.47 6.14 20.42
C MET A 62 -38.13 6.41 21.12
N GLU A 63 -38.15 6.96 22.34
CA GLU A 63 -36.96 7.16 23.18
C GLU A 63 -36.29 5.82 23.50
N HIS A 64 -37.04 4.82 24.00
CA HIS A 64 -36.49 3.49 24.25
C HIS A 64 -35.97 2.79 23.00
N CYS A 65 -36.64 2.95 21.85
CA CYS A 65 -36.11 2.46 20.58
C CYS A 65 -34.77 3.12 20.21
N SER A 66 -34.64 4.42 20.46
CA SER A 66 -33.41 5.17 20.18
C SER A 66 -32.28 4.75 21.13
N GLU A 67 -32.57 4.61 22.43
CA GLU A 67 -31.62 4.14 23.45
C GLU A 67 -31.11 2.73 23.14
N ALA A 68 -32.01 1.81 22.76
CA ALA A 68 -31.62 0.45 22.38
C ALA A 68 -30.74 0.40 21.12
N LEU A 69 -30.99 1.28 20.14
CA LEU A 69 -30.15 1.39 18.94
C LEU A 69 -28.78 1.99 19.27
N GLU A 70 -28.74 3.02 20.12
CA GLU A 70 -27.49 3.63 20.58
C GLU A 70 -26.65 2.60 21.33
N GLU A 71 -27.21 1.91 22.32
CA GLU A 71 -26.53 0.84 23.08
C GLU A 71 -25.97 -0.24 22.14
N THR A 72 -26.75 -0.64 21.13
CA THR A 72 -26.31 -1.63 20.14
C THR A 72 -25.09 -1.14 19.35
N VAL A 73 -25.08 0.10 18.88
CA VAL A 73 -23.98 0.67 18.07
C VAL A 73 -22.76 1.01 18.94
N THR A 74 -22.96 1.39 20.20
CA THR A 74 -21.87 1.71 21.15
C THR A 74 -21.36 0.49 21.90
N SER A 75 -21.98 -0.68 21.75
CA SER A 75 -21.54 -1.93 22.39
C SER A 75 -20.11 -2.31 22.01
N GLU A 76 -19.41 -2.99 22.92
CA GLU A 76 -18.04 -3.47 22.68
C GLU A 76 -17.97 -4.41 21.47
N GLU A 77 -18.97 -5.26 21.28
CA GLU A 77 -19.06 -6.15 20.12
C GLU A 77 -19.16 -5.39 18.79
N ALA A 78 -19.92 -4.29 18.75
CA ALA A 78 -20.03 -3.44 17.57
C ALA A 78 -18.72 -2.67 17.30
N GLN A 79 -18.08 -2.14 18.33
CA GLN A 79 -16.79 -1.45 18.20
C GLN A 79 -15.70 -2.37 17.62
N ILE A 80 -15.63 -3.64 18.05
CA ILE A 80 -14.72 -4.64 17.47
C ILE A 80 -14.95 -4.83 15.96
N LEU A 81 -16.20 -4.74 15.49
CA LEU A 81 -16.51 -4.83 14.06
C LEU A 81 -16.09 -3.56 13.31
N PHE A 82 -16.28 -2.38 13.89
CA PHE A 82 -15.80 -1.12 13.32
C PHE A 82 -14.28 -1.08 13.23
N ASP A 83 -13.56 -1.54 14.25
CA ASP A 83 -12.09 -1.64 14.23
C ASP A 83 -11.60 -2.57 13.11
N LYS A 84 -12.26 -3.73 12.92
CA LYS A 84 -11.96 -4.65 11.82
C LYS A 84 -12.22 -4.02 10.46
N ALA A 85 -13.32 -3.28 10.32
CA ALA A 85 -13.63 -2.56 9.09
C ALA A 85 -12.57 -1.48 8.79
N ALA A 86 -12.21 -0.68 9.81
CA ALA A 86 -11.16 0.33 9.71
C ALA A 86 -9.81 -0.29 9.29
N ALA A 87 -9.41 -1.39 9.92
CA ALA A 87 -8.19 -2.13 9.56
C ALA A 87 -8.22 -2.63 8.09
N LYS A 88 -9.37 -3.09 7.61
CA LYS A 88 -9.53 -3.52 6.20
C LYS A 88 -9.46 -2.35 5.22
N PHE A 89 -10.03 -1.21 5.55
CA PHE A 89 -9.90 -0.01 4.71
C PHE A 89 -8.47 0.55 4.71
N GLN A 90 -7.76 0.50 5.84
CA GLN A 90 -6.33 0.82 5.90
C GLN A 90 -5.49 -0.10 5.00
N GLU A 91 -5.78 -1.40 4.98
CA GLU A 91 -5.13 -2.37 4.09
C GLU A 91 -5.35 -2.01 2.61
N VAL A 92 -6.60 -1.70 2.22
CA VAL A 92 -6.91 -1.26 0.85
C VAL A 92 -6.19 0.04 0.48
N ALA A 93 -6.14 1.01 1.40
CA ALA A 93 -5.45 2.28 1.17
C ALA A 93 -3.93 2.09 1.01
N ALA A 94 -3.30 1.29 1.87
CA ALA A 94 -1.88 0.97 1.75
C ALA A 94 -1.56 0.25 0.42
N LEU A 95 -2.40 -0.71 0.01
CA LEU A 95 -2.28 -1.40 -1.27
C LEU A 95 -2.42 -0.46 -2.47
N ALA A 96 -3.30 0.54 -2.40
CA ALA A 96 -3.46 1.52 -3.47
C ALA A 96 -2.17 2.34 -3.68
N PHE A 97 -1.57 2.86 -2.60
CA PHE A 97 -0.30 3.58 -2.68
C PHE A 97 0.86 2.68 -3.12
N PHE A 98 0.92 1.45 -2.61
CA PHE A 98 1.90 0.46 -3.06
C PHE A 98 1.83 0.20 -4.56
N ASN A 99 0.63 -0.06 -5.09
CA ASN A 99 0.45 -0.29 -6.51
C ASN A 99 0.77 0.95 -7.35
N TRP A 100 0.46 2.14 -6.84
CA TRP A 100 0.87 3.39 -7.49
C TRP A 100 2.40 3.53 -7.54
N GLY A 101 3.11 3.23 -6.46
CA GLY A 101 4.58 3.15 -6.45
C GLY A 101 5.12 2.18 -7.51
N ASN A 102 4.49 1.00 -7.64
CA ASN A 102 4.87 0.01 -8.67
C ASN A 102 4.68 0.53 -10.10
N VAL A 103 3.67 1.36 -10.35
CA VAL A 103 3.50 2.03 -11.66
C VAL A 103 4.71 2.92 -11.96
N HIS A 104 5.21 3.68 -10.98
CA HIS A 104 6.42 4.49 -11.15
C HIS A 104 7.66 3.63 -11.41
N MET A 105 7.86 2.54 -10.67
CA MET A 105 8.94 1.58 -10.92
C MET A 105 8.88 0.99 -12.34
N CYS A 106 7.69 0.64 -12.82
CA CYS A 106 7.49 0.15 -14.19
C CYS A 106 7.76 1.23 -15.24
N ALA A 107 7.37 2.48 -14.99
CA ALA A 107 7.65 3.60 -15.90
C ALA A 107 9.15 3.88 -16.04
N ALA A 108 9.93 3.66 -14.97
CA ALA A 108 11.38 3.81 -14.98
C ALA A 108 12.06 2.81 -15.94
N ARG A 109 11.56 1.55 -16.01
CA ARG A 109 12.13 0.49 -16.88
C ARG A 109 11.95 0.71 -18.38
N LYS A 110 10.97 1.54 -18.80
CA LYS A 110 10.60 1.68 -20.22
C LYS A 110 11.55 2.57 -21.06
N ARG A 111 12.53 3.28 -20.47
CA ARG A 111 13.26 4.36 -21.17
C ARG A 111 14.70 4.04 -21.61
N ILE A 112 15.06 2.77 -21.79
CA ILE A 112 16.41 2.40 -22.27
C ILE A 112 16.40 1.98 -23.76
N PRO A 113 16.36 2.94 -24.70
CA PRO A 113 17.03 2.76 -25.99
C PRO A 113 18.14 3.81 -26.12
N LEU A 114 19.38 3.40 -25.87
CA LEU A 114 20.55 4.16 -26.29
C LEU A 114 20.91 3.69 -27.70
N ASP A 115 20.78 4.60 -28.68
CA ASP A 115 21.25 4.37 -30.04
C ASP A 115 22.75 4.69 -30.10
N GLU A 116 23.57 3.64 -30.21
CA GLU A 116 25.04 3.72 -30.25
C GLU A 116 25.57 4.37 -31.55
N SER A 117 24.72 4.62 -32.55
CA SER A 117 25.12 5.28 -33.80
C SER A 117 25.15 6.82 -33.71
N ALA A 118 24.67 7.40 -32.62
CA ALA A 118 24.66 8.85 -32.41
C ALA A 118 26.02 9.40 -31.96
N GLY A 119 26.32 10.66 -32.29
CA GLY A 119 27.55 11.34 -31.88
C GLY A 119 27.71 11.42 -30.36
N LYS A 120 28.96 11.38 -29.86
CA LYS A 120 29.30 11.28 -28.42
C LYS A 120 28.58 12.29 -27.51
N GLU A 121 28.41 13.53 -27.97
CA GLU A 121 27.75 14.59 -27.22
C GLU A 121 26.24 14.36 -27.09
N VAL A 122 25.59 13.98 -28.20
CA VAL A 122 24.17 13.58 -28.24
C VAL A 122 23.92 12.35 -27.37
N VAL A 123 24.85 11.39 -27.32
CA VAL A 123 24.76 10.22 -26.42
C VAL A 123 24.87 10.64 -24.95
N SER A 124 25.76 11.58 -24.62
CA SER A 124 25.96 12.08 -23.26
C SER A 124 24.74 12.85 -22.72
N GLU A 125 24.11 13.70 -23.53
CA GLU A 125 22.88 14.43 -23.16
C GLU A 125 21.68 13.50 -23.01
N LYS A 126 21.53 12.53 -23.92
CA LYS A 126 20.49 11.49 -23.83
C LYS A 126 20.67 10.64 -22.57
N LEU A 127 21.91 10.29 -22.21
CA LEU A 127 22.24 9.55 -20.99
C LEU A 127 21.85 10.34 -19.73
N GLN A 128 22.15 11.65 -19.68
CA GLN A 128 21.75 12.51 -18.57
C GLN A 128 20.22 12.57 -18.43
N THR A 129 19.53 12.82 -19.54
CA THR A 129 18.06 12.92 -19.58
C THR A 129 17.39 11.61 -19.17
N ALA A 130 17.98 10.47 -19.53
CA ALA A 130 17.51 9.15 -19.12
C ALA A 130 17.72 8.94 -17.62
N TYR A 131 18.91 9.26 -17.10
CA TYR A 131 19.22 9.17 -15.68
C TYR A 131 18.27 10.01 -14.82
N ASP A 132 18.10 11.30 -15.15
CA ASP A 132 17.24 12.22 -14.40
C ASP A 132 15.78 11.73 -14.37
N TRP A 133 15.31 11.18 -15.49
CA TRP A 133 13.97 10.59 -15.57
C TRP A 133 13.80 9.36 -14.68
N VAL A 134 14.74 8.40 -14.74
CA VAL A 134 14.66 7.17 -13.94
C VAL A 134 14.77 7.52 -12.45
N ARG A 135 15.68 8.44 -12.09
CA ARG A 135 15.83 8.97 -10.74
C ARG A 135 14.52 9.58 -10.23
N GLU A 136 13.89 10.44 -11.03
CA GLU A 136 12.60 11.04 -10.68
C GLU A 136 11.50 9.98 -10.46
N LYS A 137 11.42 8.97 -11.33
CA LYS A 137 10.45 7.88 -11.14
C LYS A 137 10.71 7.06 -9.89
N TYR A 138 11.96 6.80 -9.55
CA TYR A 138 12.30 6.14 -8.28
C TYR A 138 11.99 6.99 -7.06
N SER A 139 12.17 8.32 -7.13
CA SER A 139 11.76 9.24 -6.07
C SER A 139 10.25 9.21 -5.84
N LEU A 140 9.45 9.28 -6.91
CA LEU A 140 7.99 9.17 -6.81
C LEU A 140 7.55 7.80 -6.26
N ALA A 141 8.21 6.72 -6.67
CA ALA A 141 7.93 5.39 -6.11
C ALA A 141 8.21 5.34 -4.60
N ARG A 142 9.33 5.92 -4.15
CA ARG A 142 9.71 6.02 -2.74
C ARG A 142 8.65 6.74 -1.91
N GLU A 143 8.14 7.88 -2.40
CA GLU A 143 7.09 8.64 -1.74
C GLU A 143 5.84 7.79 -1.54
N LYS A 144 5.37 7.10 -2.60
CA LYS A 144 4.18 6.25 -2.53
C LYS A 144 4.35 5.07 -1.60
N TYR A 145 5.51 4.41 -1.58
CA TYR A 145 5.78 3.34 -0.62
C TYR A 145 5.85 3.87 0.83
N THR A 146 6.35 5.08 1.03
CA THR A 146 6.39 5.72 2.36
C THR A 146 4.98 6.09 2.84
N GLU A 147 4.11 6.58 1.95
CA GLU A 147 2.69 6.82 2.25
C GLU A 147 1.96 5.52 2.63
N ALA A 148 2.20 4.42 1.89
CA ALA A 148 1.65 3.11 2.22
C ALA A 148 2.04 2.63 3.63
N LEU A 149 3.33 2.76 3.99
CA LEU A 149 3.84 2.38 5.31
C LEU A 149 3.38 3.32 6.43
N SER A 150 3.05 4.57 6.12
CA SER A 150 2.48 5.52 7.09
C SER A 150 1.04 5.17 7.45
N ILE A 151 0.29 4.61 6.50
CA ILE A 151 -1.09 4.13 6.71
C ILE A 151 -1.08 2.78 7.42
N LYS A 152 -0.19 1.86 7.00
CA LYS A 152 -0.06 0.52 7.55
C LYS A 152 1.41 0.19 7.82
N PRO A 153 1.92 0.42 9.04
CA PRO A 153 3.31 0.13 9.39
C PRO A 153 3.67 -1.36 9.37
N ASP A 154 2.70 -2.24 9.59
CA ASP A 154 2.83 -3.71 9.52
C ASP A 154 2.54 -4.25 8.11
N PHE A 155 3.10 -3.60 7.09
CA PHE A 155 2.94 -3.96 5.68
C PHE A 155 4.27 -4.34 5.04
N TYR A 156 4.60 -5.64 5.10
CA TYR A 156 5.92 -6.14 4.71
C TYR A 156 6.19 -5.98 3.20
N GLU A 157 5.17 -6.08 2.34
CA GLU A 157 5.33 -5.86 0.90
C GLU A 157 5.71 -4.40 0.61
N GLY A 158 5.15 -3.44 1.34
CA GLY A 158 5.52 -2.02 1.23
C GLY A 158 6.97 -1.78 1.64
N LEU A 159 7.43 -2.46 2.69
CA LEU A 159 8.81 -2.34 3.16
C LEU A 159 9.80 -3.02 2.19
N LEU A 160 9.46 -4.19 1.64
CA LEU A 160 10.21 -4.85 0.56
C LEU A 160 10.32 -3.95 -0.67
N ALA A 161 9.22 -3.34 -1.11
CA ALA A 161 9.22 -2.46 -2.28
C ALA A 161 10.03 -1.18 -2.07
N LEU A 162 10.01 -0.61 -0.87
CA LEU A 162 10.87 0.52 -0.52
C LEU A 162 12.36 0.12 -0.53
N GLY A 163 12.70 -1.07 -0.03
CA GLY A 163 14.06 -1.62 -0.14
C GLY A 163 14.49 -1.82 -1.59
N GLN A 164 13.63 -2.43 -2.42
CA GLN A 164 13.83 -2.60 -3.86
C GLN A 164 14.04 -1.27 -4.58
N GLN A 165 13.22 -0.25 -4.30
CA GLN A 165 13.39 1.07 -4.89
C GLN A 165 14.77 1.66 -4.58
N GLN A 166 15.21 1.58 -3.32
CA GLN A 166 16.50 2.14 -2.90
C GLN A 166 17.68 1.38 -3.50
N PHE A 167 17.57 0.05 -3.57
CA PHE A 167 18.53 -0.80 -4.26
C PHE A 167 18.66 -0.42 -5.75
N GLU A 168 17.55 -0.25 -6.47
CA GLU A 168 17.57 0.16 -7.87
C GLU A 168 18.10 1.59 -8.06
N MET A 169 17.82 2.50 -7.12
CA MET A 169 18.41 3.85 -7.13
C MET A 169 19.93 3.80 -6.96
N ALA A 170 20.44 2.94 -6.07
CA ALA A 170 21.89 2.73 -5.90
C ALA A 170 22.53 2.21 -7.20
N LYS A 171 21.90 1.22 -7.84
CA LYS A 171 22.33 0.69 -9.14
C LYS A 171 22.31 1.74 -10.24
N LEU A 172 21.29 2.60 -10.26
CA LEU A 172 21.20 3.71 -11.21
C LEU A 172 22.37 4.69 -11.01
N ASN A 173 22.64 5.13 -9.78
CA ASN A 173 23.75 6.04 -9.48
C ASN A 173 25.10 5.43 -9.89
N TRP A 174 25.32 4.17 -9.57
CA TRP A 174 26.54 3.45 -9.94
C TRP A 174 26.70 3.30 -11.45
N SER A 175 25.68 2.78 -12.14
CA SER A 175 25.72 2.57 -13.59
C SER A 175 25.89 3.89 -14.36
N PHE A 176 25.28 4.97 -13.87
CA PHE A 176 25.44 6.30 -14.44
C PHE A 176 26.87 6.82 -14.30
N ALA A 177 27.50 6.65 -13.13
CA ALA A 177 28.90 7.04 -12.92
C ALA A 177 29.85 6.30 -13.88
N LEU A 178 29.64 4.99 -14.06
CA LEU A 178 30.39 4.18 -15.03
C LEU A 178 30.16 4.62 -16.48
N ALA A 179 28.89 4.84 -16.87
CA ALA A 179 28.54 5.23 -18.23
C ALA A 179 29.06 6.63 -18.62
N LYS A 180 29.09 7.56 -17.65
CA LYS A 180 29.72 8.88 -17.81
C LYS A 180 31.25 8.83 -17.75
N LYS A 181 31.84 7.68 -17.45
CA LYS A 181 33.29 7.48 -17.29
C LYS A 181 33.88 8.46 -16.27
N ILE A 182 33.16 8.67 -15.16
CA ILE A 182 33.65 9.49 -14.05
C ILE A 182 34.86 8.80 -13.45
N ASP A 183 35.89 9.57 -13.13
CA ASP A 183 37.03 9.06 -12.37
C ASP A 183 36.57 8.66 -10.97
N LEU A 184 36.53 7.34 -10.72
CA LEU A 184 36.06 6.76 -9.46
C LEU A 184 36.89 7.22 -8.25
N SER A 185 38.13 7.66 -8.44
CA SER A 185 38.95 8.21 -7.35
C SER A 185 38.44 9.58 -6.85
N THR A 186 37.66 10.27 -7.68
CA THR A 186 37.08 11.59 -7.38
C THR A 186 35.57 11.54 -7.15
N TRP A 187 34.92 10.42 -7.47
CA TRP A 187 33.50 10.22 -7.29
C TRP A 187 33.19 9.95 -5.81
N ASP A 188 32.16 10.61 -5.28
CA ASP A 188 31.69 10.37 -3.91
C ASP A 188 30.69 9.20 -3.90
N PRO A 189 31.04 8.04 -3.31
CA PRO A 189 30.16 6.89 -3.25
C PRO A 189 29.14 6.96 -2.10
N ALA A 190 29.18 7.99 -1.23
CA ALA A 190 28.44 8.01 0.03
C ALA A 190 26.92 7.80 -0.15
N GLU A 191 26.29 8.52 -1.08
CA GLU A 191 24.84 8.37 -1.33
C GLU A 191 24.50 6.95 -1.82
N THR A 192 25.30 6.40 -2.74
CA THR A 192 25.12 5.04 -3.27
C THR A 192 25.24 3.99 -2.17
N LEU A 193 26.24 4.11 -1.30
CA LEU A 193 26.44 3.19 -0.17
C LEU A 193 25.34 3.33 0.89
N GLN A 194 24.87 4.54 1.16
CA GLN A 194 23.73 4.78 2.05
C GLN A 194 22.45 4.13 1.51
N LEU A 195 22.21 4.22 0.20
CA LEU A 195 21.07 3.55 -0.44
C LEU A 195 21.15 2.03 -0.30
N PHE A 196 22.34 1.42 -0.48
CA PHE A 196 22.53 -0.02 -0.24
C PHE A 196 22.29 -0.41 1.23
N ASN A 197 22.86 0.34 2.19
CA ASN A 197 22.64 0.08 3.61
C ASN A 197 21.15 0.17 3.97
N SER A 198 20.49 1.24 3.53
CA SER A 198 19.08 1.48 3.79
C SER A 198 18.17 0.44 3.11
N ALA A 199 18.55 -0.07 1.94
CA ALA A 199 17.85 -1.16 1.27
C ALA A 199 17.99 -2.48 2.04
N GLU A 200 19.19 -2.78 2.56
CA GLU A 200 19.46 -3.95 3.38
C GLU A 200 18.70 -3.94 4.71
N GLU A 201 18.65 -2.79 5.39
CA GLU A 201 17.86 -2.61 6.61
C GLU A 201 16.36 -2.88 6.37
N LYS A 202 15.81 -2.38 5.25
CA LYS A 202 14.41 -2.61 4.88
C LYS A 202 14.15 -4.05 4.51
N MET A 203 15.08 -4.69 3.80
CA MET A 203 15.00 -6.12 3.49
C MET A 203 14.92 -6.96 4.75
N LYS A 204 15.82 -6.69 5.71
CA LYS A 204 15.84 -7.37 7.00
C LYS A 204 14.53 -7.14 7.76
N GLY A 205 14.11 -5.89 7.91
CA GLY A 205 12.87 -5.55 8.61
C GLY A 205 11.62 -6.18 7.98
N ALA A 206 11.57 -6.22 6.64
CA ALA A 206 10.45 -6.84 5.93
C ALA A 206 10.44 -8.36 6.06
N THR A 207 11.62 -9.00 6.04
CA THR A 207 11.75 -10.44 6.29
C THR A 207 11.26 -10.78 7.70
N GLU A 208 11.72 -10.06 8.72
CA GLU A 208 11.29 -10.26 10.12
C GLU A 208 9.78 -10.04 10.30
N MET A 209 9.21 -9.05 9.62
CA MET A 209 7.78 -8.78 9.65
C MET A 209 6.97 -9.89 8.99
N TRP A 210 7.38 -10.33 7.81
CA TRP A 210 6.76 -11.43 7.09
C TRP A 210 6.81 -12.74 7.88
N GLU A 211 7.96 -13.08 8.48
CA GLU A 211 8.11 -14.28 9.31
C GLU A 211 7.19 -14.26 10.53
N LYS A 212 7.02 -13.10 11.17
CA LYS A 212 6.08 -12.95 12.29
C LYS A 212 4.63 -13.15 11.87
N LEU A 213 4.23 -12.57 10.73
CA LEU A 213 2.88 -12.73 10.18
C LEU A 213 2.61 -14.20 9.81
N GLU A 214 3.57 -14.87 9.18
CA GLU A 214 3.46 -16.29 8.83
C GLU A 214 3.40 -17.17 10.10
N GLN A 215 4.20 -16.86 11.12
CA GLN A 215 4.14 -17.58 12.40
C GLN A 215 2.80 -17.39 13.11
N GLN A 216 2.24 -16.18 13.11
CA GLN A 216 0.92 -15.89 13.66
C GLN A 216 -0.15 -16.70 12.93
N ARG A 217 -0.13 -16.71 11.59
CA ARG A 217 -1.04 -17.49 10.76
C ARG A 217 -0.98 -18.99 11.08
N VAL A 218 0.22 -19.55 11.19
CA VAL A 218 0.42 -20.97 11.55
C VAL A 218 -0.12 -21.26 12.96
N ASN A 219 0.00 -20.32 13.90
CA ASN A 219 -0.53 -20.49 15.25
C ASN A 219 -2.07 -20.45 15.27
N GLU A 220 -2.69 -19.54 14.51
CA GLU A 220 -4.16 -19.44 14.37
C GLU A 220 -4.78 -20.69 13.76
N LEU A 221 -4.10 -21.32 12.79
CA LEU A 221 -4.51 -22.60 12.19
C LEU A 221 -4.45 -23.78 13.17
N LYS A 222 -3.61 -23.70 14.21
CA LYS A 222 -3.46 -24.73 15.23
C LYS A 222 -4.46 -24.58 16.38
N ASP A 223 -5.17 -23.46 16.48
CA ASP A 223 -6.17 -23.22 17.52
C ASP A 223 -7.51 -23.91 17.19
N PRO A 224 -7.98 -24.89 17.99
CA PRO A 224 -9.26 -25.57 17.77
C PRO A 224 -10.50 -24.68 17.98
N ASN A 225 -10.37 -23.47 18.54
CA ASN A 225 -11.47 -22.52 18.69
C ASN A 225 -11.64 -21.58 17.48
N SER A 226 -10.59 -21.30 16.71
CA SER A 226 -10.66 -20.45 15.51
C SER A 226 -11.45 -21.14 14.39
N SER A 227 -11.19 -22.43 14.21
CA SER A 227 -11.80 -23.32 13.22
C SER A 227 -13.32 -23.46 13.40
N LYS A 228 -13.84 -23.47 14.65
CA LYS A 228 -15.29 -23.46 14.92
C LYS A 228 -15.97 -22.15 14.54
N LYS A 229 -15.30 -21.01 14.78
CA LYS A 229 -15.83 -19.68 14.47
C LYS A 229 -15.83 -19.44 12.96
N GLU A 230 -14.81 -19.94 12.26
CA GLU A 230 -14.71 -19.92 10.81
C GLU A 230 -15.74 -20.85 10.15
N GLU A 231 -15.97 -22.06 10.66
CA GLU A 231 -17.07 -22.94 10.21
C GLU A 231 -18.46 -22.29 10.34
N LEU A 232 -18.71 -21.59 11.45
CA LEU A 232 -19.95 -20.87 11.68
C LEU A 232 -20.14 -19.71 10.69
N LEU A 233 -19.07 -19.00 10.35
CA LEU A 233 -19.06 -17.95 9.32
C LEU A 233 -19.26 -18.54 7.92
N LYS A 234 -18.61 -19.66 7.60
CA LYS A 234 -18.80 -20.41 6.34
C LYS A 234 -20.24 -20.88 6.17
N ARG A 235 -20.87 -21.35 7.25
CA ARG A 235 -22.28 -21.77 7.26
C ARG A 235 -23.24 -20.60 7.06
N LYS A 236 -22.96 -19.43 7.65
CA LYS A 236 -23.72 -18.18 7.43
C LYS A 236 -23.57 -17.66 6.00
N LYS A 237 -22.37 -17.72 5.41
CA LYS A 237 -22.11 -17.30 4.02
C LYS A 237 -22.79 -18.21 2.99
N LYS A 238 -22.88 -19.52 3.28
CA LYS A 238 -23.63 -20.49 2.44
C LYS A 238 -25.14 -20.30 2.49
N LEU A 239 -25.69 -19.82 3.61
CA LEU A 239 -27.13 -19.61 3.79
C LEU A 239 -27.61 -18.25 3.24
N GLY A 240 -26.72 -17.27 3.09
CA GLY A 240 -27.02 -15.94 2.53
C GLY A 240 -26.94 -15.84 1.01
N SER A 241 -26.49 -16.88 0.30
CA SER A 241 -26.33 -16.89 -1.16
C SER A 241 -27.60 -17.36 -1.91
N GLY A 242 -28.78 -17.02 -1.38
CA GLY A 242 -30.10 -17.39 -1.92
C GLY A 242 -30.85 -16.26 -2.61
N ALA A 243 -30.20 -15.12 -2.90
CA ALA A 243 -30.81 -14.04 -3.67
C ALA A 243 -29.89 -13.69 -4.85
N GLU A 244 -30.34 -14.08 -6.03
CA GLU A 244 -29.76 -13.75 -7.32
C GLU A 244 -29.68 -12.22 -7.47
N ASN A 245 -28.46 -11.70 -7.47
CA ASN A 245 -28.10 -10.48 -8.19
C ASN A 245 -26.60 -10.55 -8.46
N GLU A 246 -26.28 -11.22 -9.57
CA GLU A 246 -24.93 -11.28 -10.11
C GLU A 246 -24.49 -9.89 -10.56
N LEU A 247 -23.59 -9.27 -9.78
CA LEU A 247 -22.67 -8.28 -10.32
C LEU A 247 -21.41 -9.00 -10.81
N PRO A 248 -21.10 -8.97 -12.13
CA PRO A 248 -19.90 -9.57 -12.65
C PRO A 248 -18.71 -8.66 -12.31
N GLY A 249 -17.86 -9.08 -11.38
CA GLY A 249 -16.64 -8.32 -11.07
C GLY A 249 -15.88 -8.73 -9.80
N THR A 250 -16.52 -9.43 -8.87
CA THR A 250 -15.83 -9.90 -7.66
C THR A 250 -15.51 -11.37 -7.82
N GLY A 251 -14.32 -11.67 -8.34
CA GLY A 251 -13.86 -13.03 -8.55
C GLY A 251 -14.08 -13.88 -7.30
N ASN A 252 -14.68 -15.06 -7.50
CA ASN A 252 -14.67 -16.14 -6.54
C ASN A 252 -13.23 -16.32 -6.03
N GLN A 253 -12.96 -15.89 -4.81
CA GLN A 253 -11.77 -16.34 -4.11
C GLN A 253 -11.99 -17.82 -3.83
N CYS A 254 -11.35 -18.65 -4.65
CA CYS A 254 -11.16 -20.06 -4.37
C CYS A 254 -10.41 -20.13 -3.02
N GLU A 255 -11.05 -20.67 -1.98
CA GLU A 255 -10.39 -20.86 -0.68
C GLU A 255 -9.23 -21.84 -0.88
N LEU A 256 -7.99 -21.32 -0.81
CA LEU A 256 -6.77 -22.11 -0.92
C LEU A 256 -6.70 -23.12 0.22
N SER A 257 -6.31 -24.36 -0.11
CA SER A 257 -6.01 -25.40 0.86
C SER A 257 -4.81 -25.04 1.74
N ALA A 258 -4.70 -25.69 2.90
CA ALA A 258 -3.57 -25.48 3.80
C ALA A 258 -2.22 -25.82 3.15
N GLU A 259 -2.21 -26.75 2.19
CA GLU A 259 -1.04 -27.13 1.41
C GLU A 259 -0.63 -26.02 0.44
N GLU A 260 -1.56 -25.51 -0.38
CA GLU A 260 -1.31 -24.39 -1.30
C GLU A 260 -0.85 -23.12 -0.57
N VAL A 261 -1.36 -22.89 0.63
CA VAL A 261 -0.94 -21.80 1.51
C VAL A 261 0.51 -21.96 1.97
N ALA A 262 0.89 -23.17 2.40
CA ALA A 262 2.26 -23.46 2.83
C ALA A 262 3.24 -23.37 1.66
N GLU A 263 2.84 -23.81 0.47
CA GLU A 263 3.61 -23.63 -0.76
C GLU A 263 3.81 -22.16 -1.10
N GLN A 264 2.75 -21.33 -1.02
CA GLN A 264 2.84 -19.89 -1.24
C GLN A 264 3.82 -19.23 -0.26
N ALA A 265 3.80 -19.63 1.02
CA ALA A 265 4.75 -19.13 2.01
C ALA A 265 6.19 -19.56 1.71
N ALA A 266 6.41 -20.81 1.26
CA ALA A 266 7.73 -21.27 0.83
C ALA A 266 8.25 -20.52 -0.39
N VAL A 267 7.38 -20.27 -1.39
CA VAL A 267 7.71 -19.46 -2.57
C VAL A 267 8.08 -18.05 -2.16
N MET A 268 7.32 -17.41 -1.26
CA MET A 268 7.62 -16.05 -0.81
C MET A 268 8.95 -15.98 -0.06
N ARG A 269 9.24 -16.95 0.81
CA ARG A 269 10.54 -17.05 1.51
C ARG A 269 11.70 -17.16 0.52
N SER A 270 11.57 -18.02 -0.48
CA SER A 270 12.57 -18.19 -1.54
C SER A 270 12.79 -16.89 -2.30
N GLN A 271 11.71 -16.19 -2.68
CA GLN A 271 11.78 -14.91 -3.39
C GLN A 271 12.47 -13.81 -2.57
N ILE A 272 12.15 -13.70 -1.27
CA ILE A 272 12.81 -12.75 -0.36
C ILE A 272 14.32 -13.02 -0.29
N HIS A 273 14.72 -14.28 -0.12
CA HIS A 273 16.14 -14.65 -0.08
C HIS A 273 16.86 -14.39 -1.40
N LEU A 274 16.24 -14.72 -2.53
CA LEU A 274 16.81 -14.46 -3.85
C LEU A 274 17.04 -12.97 -4.05
N PHE A 275 16.05 -12.16 -3.69
CA PHE A 275 16.14 -10.72 -3.84
C PHE A 275 17.22 -10.11 -2.92
N TRP A 276 17.28 -10.54 -1.66
CA TRP A 276 18.33 -10.13 -0.72
C TRP A 276 19.73 -10.51 -1.22
N GLY A 277 19.90 -11.74 -1.73
CA GLY A 277 21.16 -12.19 -2.31
C GLY A 277 21.61 -11.31 -3.48
N ASN A 278 20.70 -10.97 -4.39
CA ASN A 278 21.01 -10.10 -5.53
C ASN A 278 21.47 -8.71 -5.09
N MET A 279 20.82 -8.13 -4.07
CA MET A 279 21.20 -6.83 -3.54
C MET A 279 22.61 -6.84 -2.94
N LEU A 280 22.94 -7.87 -2.16
CA LEU A 280 24.27 -8.03 -1.57
C LEU A 280 25.35 -8.29 -2.61
N PHE A 281 25.04 -9.07 -3.64
CA PHE A 281 25.96 -9.35 -4.75
C PHE A 281 26.27 -8.09 -5.56
N GLU A 282 25.27 -7.26 -5.84
CA GLU A 282 25.48 -5.99 -6.57
C GLU A 282 26.26 -4.99 -5.70
N ARG A 283 25.96 -4.92 -4.40
CA ARG A 283 26.76 -4.14 -3.44
C ARG A 283 28.21 -4.60 -3.42
N SER A 284 28.47 -5.91 -3.41
CA SER A 284 29.84 -6.43 -3.42
C SER A 284 30.58 -6.05 -4.70
N GLN A 285 29.92 -6.01 -5.86
CA GLN A 285 30.54 -5.54 -7.09
C GLN A 285 30.99 -4.07 -7.02
N VAL A 286 30.12 -3.21 -6.46
CA VAL A 286 30.42 -1.78 -6.27
C VAL A 286 31.61 -1.61 -5.32
N GLU A 287 31.57 -2.24 -4.15
CA GLU A 287 32.63 -2.16 -3.15
C GLU A 287 33.97 -2.72 -3.67
N CYS A 288 33.94 -3.81 -4.44
CA CYS A 288 35.11 -4.40 -5.10
C CYS A 288 35.76 -3.41 -6.07
N LYS A 289 34.96 -2.77 -6.94
CA LYS A 289 35.47 -1.78 -7.91
C LYS A 289 35.95 -0.48 -7.25
N LEU A 290 35.46 -0.16 -6.05
CA LEU A 290 35.93 0.96 -5.23
C LEU A 290 37.13 0.60 -4.34
N GLY A 291 37.60 -0.65 -4.36
CA GLY A 291 38.73 -1.10 -3.54
C GLY A 291 38.43 -1.18 -2.03
N MET A 292 37.17 -1.38 -1.65
CA MET A 292 36.74 -1.43 -0.24
C MET A 292 36.80 -2.86 0.32
N ASP A 293 37.39 -3.08 1.49
CA ASP A 293 37.59 -4.44 2.04
C ASP A 293 36.31 -5.23 2.39
N GLY A 294 35.15 -4.55 2.47
CA GLY A 294 33.86 -5.15 2.83
C GLY A 294 33.25 -6.07 1.78
N TRP A 295 33.70 -5.99 0.52
CA TRP A 295 33.03 -6.64 -0.61
C TRP A 295 32.96 -8.16 -0.48
N LYS A 296 34.01 -8.80 0.07
CA LYS A 296 34.06 -10.27 0.23
C LYS A 296 32.98 -10.78 1.16
N LYS A 297 32.79 -10.10 2.29
CA LYS A 297 31.75 -10.44 3.27
C LYS A 297 30.36 -10.32 2.66
N ASN A 298 30.12 -9.25 1.87
CA ASN A 298 28.85 -9.07 1.17
C ASN A 298 28.63 -10.17 0.12
N LEU A 299 29.66 -10.56 -0.62
CA LEU A 299 29.59 -11.66 -1.59
C LEU A 299 29.29 -13.01 -0.92
N ASP A 300 29.98 -13.33 0.19
CA ASP A 300 29.77 -14.58 0.93
C ASP A 300 28.34 -14.63 1.48
N THR A 301 27.86 -13.52 2.04
CA THR A 301 26.48 -13.41 2.54
C THR A 301 25.46 -13.54 1.39
N ALA A 302 25.76 -12.99 0.20
CA ALA A 302 24.91 -13.15 -0.97
C ALA A 302 24.78 -14.63 -1.38
N VAL A 303 25.89 -15.38 -1.38
CA VAL A 303 25.90 -16.82 -1.67
C VAL A 303 25.05 -17.60 -0.67
N GLU A 304 25.16 -17.30 0.62
CA GLU A 304 24.31 -17.91 1.65
C GLU A 304 22.82 -17.63 1.39
N ARG A 305 22.47 -16.39 0.99
CA ARG A 305 21.09 -16.05 0.62
C ARG A 305 20.60 -16.79 -0.62
N PHE A 306 21.43 -16.95 -1.65
CA PHE A 306 21.06 -17.76 -2.83
C PHE A 306 20.81 -19.23 -2.47
N LYS A 307 21.60 -19.80 -1.56
CA LYS A 307 21.37 -21.17 -1.06
C LYS A 307 20.05 -21.28 -0.32
N LEU A 308 19.72 -20.32 0.55
CA LEU A 308 18.44 -20.26 1.25
C LEU A 308 17.25 -20.06 0.29
N ALA A 309 17.48 -19.40 -0.85
CA ALA A 309 16.49 -19.26 -1.91
C ALA A 309 16.25 -20.57 -2.70
N GLY A 310 17.11 -21.59 -2.53
CA GLY A 310 17.05 -22.84 -3.30
C GLY A 310 17.75 -22.77 -4.65
N ALA A 311 18.64 -21.80 -4.88
CA ALA A 311 19.44 -21.74 -6.11
C ALA A 311 20.41 -22.94 -6.21
N SER A 312 20.61 -23.46 -7.42
CA SER A 312 21.55 -24.57 -7.64
C SER A 312 23.01 -24.10 -7.52
N GLU A 313 23.91 -25.01 -7.13
CA GLU A 313 25.36 -24.71 -7.07
C GLU A 313 25.91 -24.31 -8.45
N ALA A 314 25.31 -24.79 -9.54
CA ALA A 314 25.69 -24.42 -10.91
C ALA A 314 25.31 -22.96 -11.23
N ASP A 315 24.12 -22.52 -10.81
CA ASP A 315 23.66 -21.13 -10.98
C ASP A 315 24.52 -20.18 -10.14
N ILE A 316 24.77 -20.53 -8.87
CA ILE A 316 25.63 -19.76 -7.97
C ILE A 316 27.04 -19.64 -8.56
N SER A 317 27.62 -20.74 -9.06
CA SER A 317 28.94 -20.71 -9.72
C SER A 317 28.97 -19.77 -10.92
N THR A 318 27.89 -19.75 -11.71
CA THR A 318 27.77 -18.86 -12.89
C THR A 318 27.70 -17.39 -12.47
N VAL A 319 26.93 -17.06 -11.45
CA VAL A 319 26.86 -15.70 -10.90
C VAL A 319 28.21 -15.24 -10.34
N LEU A 320 28.91 -16.11 -9.60
CA LEU A 320 30.23 -15.80 -9.04
C LEU A 320 31.28 -15.53 -10.13
N LYS A 321 31.28 -16.27 -11.24
CA LYS A 321 32.19 -16.01 -12.36
C LYS A 321 32.05 -14.60 -12.93
N ASN A 322 30.86 -14.02 -12.87
CA ASN A 322 30.57 -12.68 -13.38
C ASN A 322 30.96 -11.56 -12.40
N HIS A 323 31.42 -11.88 -11.19
CA HIS A 323 31.84 -10.88 -10.22
C HIS A 323 33.14 -10.16 -10.64
N CYS A 324 33.25 -8.86 -10.39
CA CYS A 324 34.40 -8.02 -10.78
C CYS A 324 35.75 -8.57 -10.32
N SER A 325 35.80 -9.22 -9.16
CA SER A 325 37.03 -9.82 -8.61
C SER A 325 37.64 -10.91 -9.51
N ASN A 326 36.87 -11.46 -10.45
CA ASN A 326 37.31 -12.50 -11.38
C ASN A 326 37.64 -11.93 -12.79
N GLY A 327 37.26 -10.68 -13.07
CA GLY A 327 37.40 -10.04 -14.38
C GLY A 327 38.81 -9.55 -14.71
N ASP A 328 39.59 -9.14 -13.70
CA ASP A 328 40.98 -8.71 -13.90
C ASP A 328 41.91 -9.87 -14.35
N ALA A 329 41.46 -11.12 -14.26
CA ALA A 329 42.18 -12.29 -14.75
C ALA A 329 41.97 -12.56 -16.25
N VAL A 330 40.92 -12.01 -16.87
CA VAL A 330 40.52 -12.34 -18.27
C VAL A 330 40.91 -11.25 -19.27
N GLU A 331 40.98 -9.98 -18.86
CA GLU A 331 41.50 -8.90 -19.73
C GLU A 331 43.02 -9.02 -20.02
N GLY A 332 43.74 -9.88 -19.28
CA GLY A 332 45.16 -10.15 -19.48
C GLY A 332 45.50 -11.08 -20.65
N ASP A 333 44.52 -11.83 -21.19
CA ASP A 333 44.78 -12.86 -22.22
C ASP A 333 44.37 -12.44 -23.64
N GLU A 334 43.53 -11.42 -23.80
CA GLU A 334 43.15 -10.92 -25.14
C GLU A 334 44.25 -10.09 -25.83
N LYS A 335 45.31 -9.69 -25.11
CA LYS A 335 46.47 -8.97 -25.68
C LYS A 335 47.62 -9.87 -26.14
N LYS A 336 47.49 -11.20 -26.13
CA LYS A 336 48.58 -12.13 -26.55
C LYS A 336 48.35 -12.87 -27.86
N VAL A 337 47.36 -12.51 -28.67
CA VAL A 337 47.18 -13.09 -30.02
C VAL A 337 47.15 -12.01 -31.10
N VAL A 338 48.14 -11.12 -31.10
CA VAL A 338 48.54 -10.37 -32.32
C VAL A 338 50.05 -10.21 -32.28
N GLY A 339 50.77 -11.16 -32.89
CA GLY A 339 52.22 -11.04 -33.03
C GLY A 339 52.91 -12.36 -33.35
N ASP A 340 52.61 -12.94 -34.50
CA ASP A 340 53.62 -13.51 -35.41
C ASP A 340 52.94 -14.27 -36.54
N VAL A 341 52.70 -13.63 -37.68
CA VAL A 341 52.93 -14.23 -39.01
C VAL A 341 53.10 -13.07 -39.99
N ASN A 342 54.35 -12.62 -40.20
CA ASN A 342 54.79 -12.09 -41.49
C ASN A 342 56.32 -11.89 -41.52
N GLN A 343 57.01 -12.87 -42.12
CA GLN A 343 58.16 -12.71 -43.01
C GLN A 343 58.43 -14.10 -43.64
N ILE A 344 58.06 -14.36 -44.91
CA ILE A 344 58.86 -14.14 -46.15
C ILE A 344 60.06 -15.13 -46.16
N SER A 345 60.33 -15.99 -47.15
CA SER A 345 60.31 -15.86 -48.63
C SER A 345 60.63 -17.20 -49.31
N ASP A 346 60.11 -17.36 -50.53
CA ASP A 346 60.79 -17.79 -51.77
C ASP A 346 62.03 -18.71 -51.68
N LYS A 347 61.87 -19.97 -52.09
CA LYS A 347 62.35 -20.54 -53.38
C LYS A 347 62.18 -22.04 -53.44
#